data_AF-A0A0A6PBR3-F1
#
_entry.id   AF-A0A0A6PBR3-F1
#
_cell.length_a   1.000
_cell.length_b   1.000
_cell.length_c   1.000
_cell.angle_alpha   90.00
_cell.angle_beta   90.00
_cell.angle_gamma   90.00
#
_symmetry.space_group_name_H-M   'P 1'
#
loop_
_entity.id
_entity.type
_entity.pdbx_description
1 polymer ?
#
loop_
_entity_poly.entity_id
_entity_poly.type
_entity_poly.pdbx_seq_one_letter_code
_entity_poly.pdbx_strand_id
1 'polypeptide(L)'
;MKQIKLPDTPLAHKIFYLMIMIITILTFFLGFWLLDKRPTEIVPVISFEKAQQIEKNWIDKAFPQLDYLLAPVSPLPCIKVGDIRGTIRQKTQEALDFENAGDFQRAKQILSGSNHWLPVLTLVILSAKHNQEQYALRILEKYLKVNWNLLKNSKQRTTRSALIHLGYMYGWLRIKTGRYIGNSDLLWENLKRPIGVSLFFIERPTTRNQSIPKPGGCSGADKLTSYALYNNLIVAYMKSKNFKATRQRRNTECRRSATWRESQTFEEKPLLFVMKKLCPSNDIDEYSIWAISNAESLFKQELKPPDSLLNINLMLLIDSIIQRGDQTVELQNALLQKRQLLRRLSFKNWGGAPKEYKRIVASSLVRLAINNPSEIPTDIDSYLNEEQAQVIEAIRLTTAIRDGDSIHWLRRDEIKAQLGTRADEWLKAIKLPPEIVIVKLWNGLSDYKWIMMIISLLVIFLWGYSRAGRAKERKILFTSFYKTEADKGEK
;
A
#
# COMPACT_ATOMS: atom_id res chain seq x y z
N MET A 1 -25.17 -68.44 -35.47
CA MET A 1 -25.91 -67.56 -34.54
C MET A 1 -27.10 -68.32 -33.99
N LYS A 2 -27.13 -68.65 -32.69
CA LYS A 2 -28.28 -69.30 -32.04
C LYS A 2 -29.36 -68.25 -31.80
N GLN A 3 -30.50 -68.36 -32.49
CA GLN A 3 -31.69 -67.55 -32.20
C GLN A 3 -32.22 -67.95 -30.82
N ILE A 4 -32.24 -67.00 -29.88
CA ILE A 4 -32.90 -67.15 -28.59
C ILE A 4 -34.41 -67.11 -28.87
N LYS A 5 -35.09 -68.27 -28.74
CA LYS A 5 -36.56 -68.33 -28.80
C LYS A 5 -37.12 -67.72 -27.51
N LEU A 6 -37.91 -66.67 -27.64
CA LEU A 6 -38.74 -66.14 -26.57
C LEU A 6 -39.92 -67.09 -26.29
N PRO A 7 -40.46 -67.15 -25.07
CA PRO A 7 -41.49 -68.11 -24.70
C PRO A 7 -42.84 -67.81 -25.39
N ASP A 8 -43.40 -68.81 -26.08
CA ASP A 8 -44.55 -68.71 -27.00
C ASP A 8 -45.93 -68.55 -26.32
N THR A 9 -45.99 -68.27 -25.01
CA THR A 9 -47.27 -68.00 -24.32
C THR A 9 -47.38 -66.54 -23.87
N PRO A 10 -48.53 -65.87 -24.10
CA PRO A 10 -48.71 -64.45 -23.80
C PRO A 10 -48.52 -64.10 -22.31
N LEU A 11 -48.65 -65.07 -21.41
CA LEU A 11 -48.37 -64.91 -19.99
C LEU A 11 -46.86 -64.85 -19.68
N ALA A 12 -46.06 -65.70 -20.33
CA ALA A 12 -44.61 -65.74 -20.15
C ALA A 12 -43.93 -64.49 -20.73
N HIS A 13 -44.45 -63.97 -21.85
CA HIS A 13 -44.01 -62.69 -22.40
C HIS A 13 -44.25 -61.52 -21.43
N LYS A 14 -45.43 -61.44 -20.80
CA LYS A 14 -45.75 -60.39 -19.82
C LYS A 14 -44.85 -60.48 -18.58
N ILE A 15 -44.59 -61.69 -18.07
CA ILE A 15 -43.71 -61.90 -16.92
C ILE A 15 -42.25 -61.53 -17.27
N PHE A 16 -41.79 -61.87 -18.48
CA PHE A 16 -40.44 -61.50 -18.93
C PHE A 16 -40.25 -59.97 -19.02
N TYR A 17 -41.21 -59.24 -19.59
CA TYR A 17 -41.14 -57.78 -19.62
C TYR A 17 -41.26 -57.13 -18.24
N LEU A 18 -42.08 -57.71 -17.35
CA LEU A 18 -42.18 -57.26 -15.96
C LEU A 18 -40.83 -57.43 -15.23
N MET A 19 -40.17 -58.58 -15.40
CA MET A 19 -38.85 -58.84 -14.82
C MET A 19 -37.78 -57.88 -15.36
N ILE A 20 -37.76 -57.63 -16.67
CA ILE A 20 -36.82 -56.65 -17.25
C ILE A 20 -37.10 -55.25 -16.70
N MET A 21 -38.37 -54.84 -16.60
CA MET A 21 -38.72 -53.53 -16.06
C MET A 21 -38.29 -53.39 -14.60
N ILE A 22 -38.51 -54.41 -13.77
CA ILE A 22 -38.06 -54.43 -12.36
C ILE A 22 -36.53 -54.33 -12.28
N ILE A 23 -35.80 -55.12 -13.10
CA ILE A 23 -34.33 -55.05 -13.16
C ILE A 23 -33.86 -53.67 -13.58
N THR A 24 -34.51 -53.06 -14.58
CA THR A 24 -34.16 -51.72 -15.09
C THR A 24 -34.37 -50.66 -14.01
N ILE A 25 -35.51 -50.71 -13.31
CA ILE A 25 -35.82 -49.82 -12.19
C ILE A 25 -34.79 -50.00 -11.06
N LEU A 26 -34.48 -51.25 -10.68
CA LEU A 26 -33.47 -51.54 -9.67
C LEU A 26 -32.08 -51.03 -10.07
N THR A 27 -31.64 -51.23 -11.32
CA THR A 27 -30.36 -50.68 -11.80
C THR A 27 -30.37 -49.15 -11.84
N PHE A 28 -31.51 -48.53 -12.15
CA PHE A 28 -31.65 -47.08 -12.16
C PHE A 28 -31.57 -46.52 -10.73
N PHE A 29 -32.27 -47.12 -9.77
CA PHE A 29 -32.21 -46.74 -8.36
C PHE A 29 -30.86 -47.04 -7.71
N LEU A 30 -30.20 -48.17 -8.03
CA LEU A 30 -28.85 -48.47 -7.53
C LEU A 30 -27.82 -47.49 -8.11
N GLY A 31 -27.93 -47.16 -9.40
CA GLY A 31 -27.09 -46.18 -10.06
C GLY A 31 -27.29 -44.78 -9.47
N PHE A 32 -28.53 -44.38 -9.21
CA PHE A 32 -28.84 -43.10 -8.56
C PHE A 32 -28.40 -43.08 -7.10
N TRP A 33 -28.56 -44.16 -6.35
CA TRP A 33 -28.10 -44.26 -4.96
C TRP A 33 -26.57 -44.23 -4.85
N LEU A 34 -25.85 -44.81 -5.82
CA LEU A 34 -24.40 -44.68 -5.94
C LEU A 34 -23.96 -43.27 -6.37
N LEU A 35 -24.77 -42.54 -7.15
CA LEU A 35 -24.53 -41.15 -7.52
C LEU A 35 -24.89 -40.15 -6.39
N ASP A 36 -25.88 -40.47 -5.55
CA ASP A 36 -26.36 -39.64 -4.45
C ASP A 36 -25.48 -39.76 -3.19
N LYS A 37 -24.67 -40.83 -3.10
CA LYS A 37 -23.45 -40.83 -2.30
C LYS A 37 -22.38 -39.94 -2.95
N ARG A 38 -22.67 -38.64 -3.07
CA ARG A 38 -21.60 -37.67 -3.27
C ARG A 38 -20.62 -37.88 -2.11
N PRO A 39 -19.33 -38.16 -2.37
CA PRO A 39 -18.35 -38.01 -1.32
C PRO A 39 -18.58 -36.60 -0.76
N THR A 40 -18.82 -36.51 0.55
CA THR A 40 -18.84 -35.23 1.23
C THR A 40 -17.55 -34.56 0.81
N GLU A 41 -17.63 -33.48 0.02
CA GLU A 41 -16.45 -32.70 -0.33
C GLU A 41 -15.93 -32.20 1.02
N ILE A 42 -14.97 -32.94 1.58
CA ILE A 42 -14.12 -32.45 2.63
C ILE A 42 -13.34 -31.37 1.90
N VAL A 43 -13.87 -30.14 1.89
CA VAL A 43 -13.14 -28.99 1.38
C VAL A 43 -11.86 -28.97 2.20
N PRO A 44 -10.71 -29.30 1.60
CA PRO A 44 -9.50 -29.42 2.37
C PRO A 44 -9.17 -28.03 2.93
N VAL A 45 -9.15 -27.91 4.25
CA VAL A 45 -8.76 -26.65 4.90
C VAL A 45 -7.26 -26.49 4.70
N ILE A 46 -6.86 -25.76 3.66
CA ILE A 46 -5.47 -25.34 3.46
C ILE A 46 -5.14 -24.35 4.58
N SER A 47 -4.18 -24.70 5.44
CA SER A 47 -3.71 -23.81 6.50
C SER A 47 -2.48 -23.04 6.04
N PHE A 48 -2.58 -21.71 6.10
CA PHE A 48 -1.50 -20.79 5.74
C PHE A 48 -0.78 -20.20 6.96
N GLU A 49 -1.09 -20.60 8.20
CA GLU A 49 -0.56 -19.95 9.41
C GLU A 49 0.98 -19.90 9.46
N LYS A 50 1.63 -21.04 9.18
CA LYS A 50 3.11 -21.09 9.14
C LYS A 50 3.68 -20.32 7.95
N ALA A 51 2.98 -20.33 6.82
CA ALA A 51 3.37 -19.59 5.62
C ALA A 51 3.29 -18.06 5.86
N GLN A 52 2.23 -17.60 6.53
CA GLN A 52 2.06 -16.21 6.98
C GLN A 52 3.15 -15.78 7.95
N GLN A 53 3.61 -16.66 8.84
CA GLN A 53 4.73 -16.35 9.73
C GLN A 53 6.06 -16.21 8.96
N ILE A 54 6.29 -17.04 7.93
CA ILE A 54 7.45 -16.90 7.04
C ILE A 54 7.37 -15.60 6.24
N GLU A 55 6.21 -15.28 5.66
CA GLU A 55 5.97 -14.01 4.96
C GLU A 55 6.24 -12.82 5.87
N LYS A 56 5.79 -12.87 7.13
CA LYS A 56 6.09 -11.84 8.13
C LYS A 56 7.58 -11.71 8.39
N ASN A 57 8.31 -12.82 8.51
CA ASN A 57 9.77 -12.79 8.69
C ASN A 57 10.50 -12.18 7.47
N TRP A 58 10.04 -12.49 6.26
CA TRP A 58 10.56 -11.87 5.04
C TRP A 58 10.36 -10.36 5.03
N ILE A 59 9.16 -9.91 5.41
CA ILE A 59 8.83 -8.50 5.53
C ILE A 59 9.67 -7.83 6.62
N ASP A 60 9.80 -8.45 7.80
CA ASP A 60 10.59 -7.93 8.91
C ASP A 60 12.07 -7.79 8.55
N LYS A 61 12.59 -8.66 7.68
CA LYS A 61 13.95 -8.59 7.17
C LYS A 61 14.13 -7.51 6.09
N ALA A 62 13.21 -7.44 5.12
CA ALA A 62 13.35 -6.56 3.96
C ALA A 62 12.86 -5.11 4.21
N PHE A 63 11.90 -4.95 5.12
CA PHE A 63 11.28 -3.68 5.46
C PHE A 63 11.49 -3.39 6.94
N PRO A 64 12.41 -2.48 7.30
CA PRO A 64 12.66 -2.12 8.69
C PRO A 64 11.38 -1.57 9.35
N GLN A 65 11.37 -1.58 10.69
CA GLN A 65 10.27 -0.98 11.46
C GLN A 65 10.04 0.47 11.02
N LEU A 66 8.78 0.90 11.08
CA LEU A 66 8.43 2.28 10.76
C LEU A 66 9.23 3.25 11.62
N ASP A 67 9.79 4.25 10.97
CA ASP A 67 10.56 5.31 11.60
C ASP A 67 10.19 6.66 10.99
N TYR A 68 10.53 7.74 11.70
CA TYR A 68 10.23 9.09 11.27
C TYR A 68 11.03 9.47 10.02
N LEU A 69 10.31 9.85 8.96
CA LEU A 69 10.86 10.16 7.66
C LEU A 69 11.11 11.66 7.47
N LEU A 70 12.30 12.03 7.01
CA LEU A 70 12.58 13.41 6.61
C LEU A 70 11.92 13.74 5.28
N ALA A 71 11.35 14.95 5.17
CA ALA A 71 10.95 15.50 3.88
C ALA A 71 12.19 15.65 2.97
N PRO A 72 12.05 15.65 1.63
CA PRO A 72 13.19 15.69 0.71
C PRO A 72 13.99 16.99 0.80
N VAL A 73 15.20 16.98 0.24
CA VAL A 73 16.06 18.16 0.13
C VAL A 73 15.32 19.31 -0.56
N SER A 74 15.62 20.55 -0.17
CA SER A 74 15.05 21.76 -0.80
C SER A 74 15.26 21.72 -2.32
N PRO A 75 14.29 22.22 -3.12
CA PRO A 75 14.53 22.43 -4.54
C PRO A 75 15.66 23.45 -4.76
N LEU A 76 16.35 23.31 -5.88
CA LEU A 76 17.38 24.27 -6.30
C LEU A 76 16.76 25.68 -6.49
N PRO A 77 17.49 26.74 -6.11
CA PRO A 77 17.03 28.11 -6.29
C PRO A 77 16.97 28.50 -7.77
N CYS A 78 16.13 29.45 -8.12
CA CYS A 78 16.08 29.97 -9.49
C CYS A 78 17.14 31.03 -9.72
N ILE A 79 17.84 30.96 -10.86
CA ILE A 79 18.92 31.88 -11.23
C ILE A 79 18.39 33.13 -11.94
N LYS A 80 17.19 33.08 -12.55
CA LYS A 80 16.63 34.14 -13.41
C LYS A 80 16.09 35.38 -12.66
N VAL A 81 16.60 35.66 -11.46
CA VAL A 81 16.11 36.75 -10.62
C VAL A 81 16.71 38.09 -11.06
N GLY A 82 15.88 39.09 -11.32
CA GLY A 82 16.34 40.40 -11.82
C GLY A 82 17.13 41.24 -10.82
N ASP A 83 16.95 41.01 -9.52
CA ASP A 83 17.56 41.77 -8.42
C ASP A 83 18.94 41.22 -7.97
N ILE A 84 19.40 40.12 -8.55
CA ILE A 84 20.71 39.51 -8.25
C ILE A 84 21.74 39.96 -9.31
N ARG A 85 22.93 40.38 -8.86
CA ARG A 85 24.04 40.78 -9.75
C ARG A 85 24.33 39.73 -10.82
N GLY A 86 24.56 40.18 -12.06
CA GLY A 86 24.83 39.33 -13.22
C GLY A 86 25.95 38.31 -12.98
N THR A 87 27.04 38.72 -12.36
CA THR A 87 28.19 37.85 -12.03
C THR A 87 27.83 36.70 -11.10
N ILE A 88 26.96 36.93 -10.11
CA ILE A 88 26.50 35.88 -9.17
C ILE A 88 25.61 34.87 -9.90
N ARG A 89 24.76 35.36 -10.81
CA ARG A 89 23.89 34.51 -11.63
C ARG A 89 24.70 33.65 -12.58
N GLN A 90 25.61 34.25 -13.34
CA GLN A 90 26.48 33.56 -14.28
C GLN A 90 27.30 32.47 -13.58
N LYS A 91 27.92 32.82 -12.44
CA LYS A 91 28.66 31.87 -11.60
C LYS A 91 27.80 30.68 -11.15
N THR A 92 26.55 30.93 -10.77
CA THR A 92 25.65 29.85 -10.34
C THR A 92 25.20 28.99 -11.52
N GLN A 93 24.94 29.61 -12.67
CA GLN A 93 24.57 28.90 -13.91
C GLN A 93 25.70 27.99 -14.39
N GLU A 94 26.92 28.53 -14.47
CA GLU A 94 28.11 27.77 -14.86
C GLU A 94 28.29 26.51 -14.00
N ALA A 95 28.12 26.64 -12.68
CA ALA A 95 28.18 25.49 -11.78
C ALA A 95 27.06 24.48 -12.02
N LEU A 96 25.83 24.91 -12.33
CA LEU A 96 24.75 23.99 -12.66
C LEU A 96 24.98 23.29 -14.00
N ASP A 97 25.63 23.96 -14.97
CA ASP A 97 25.96 23.36 -16.26
C ASP A 97 26.98 22.21 -16.06
N PHE A 98 28.00 22.41 -15.21
CA PHE A 98 28.91 21.33 -14.81
C PHE A 98 28.23 20.20 -14.04
N GLU A 99 27.32 20.51 -13.12
CA GLU A 99 26.53 19.48 -12.42
C GLU A 99 25.68 18.65 -13.40
N ASN A 100 25.03 19.30 -14.37
CA ASN A 100 24.25 18.62 -15.41
C ASN A 100 25.11 17.75 -16.32
N ALA A 101 26.39 18.11 -16.51
CA ALA A 101 27.39 17.30 -17.20
C ALA A 101 27.98 16.17 -16.32
N GLY A 102 27.53 16.04 -15.06
CA GLY A 102 28.01 15.02 -14.12
C GLY A 102 29.28 15.40 -13.34
N ASP A 103 29.78 16.64 -13.48
CA ASP A 103 30.98 17.11 -12.79
C ASP A 103 30.64 17.96 -11.56
N PHE A 104 30.21 17.27 -10.49
CA PHE A 104 29.93 17.90 -9.21
C PHE A 104 31.16 18.57 -8.58
N GLN A 105 32.38 18.06 -8.81
CA GLN A 105 33.58 18.64 -8.21
C GLN A 105 33.87 20.02 -8.78
N ARG A 106 33.73 20.19 -10.11
CA ARG A 106 33.89 21.49 -10.74
C ARG A 106 32.79 22.46 -10.33
N ALA A 107 31.54 22.00 -10.29
CA ALA A 107 30.41 22.79 -9.76
C ALA A 107 30.69 23.28 -8.32
N LYS A 108 31.21 22.39 -7.46
CA LYS A 108 31.60 22.71 -6.09
C LYS A 108 32.74 23.72 -6.03
N GLN A 109 33.78 23.59 -6.85
CA GLN A 109 34.88 24.55 -6.90
C GLN A 109 34.38 25.94 -7.26
N ILE A 110 33.53 26.04 -8.29
CA ILE A 110 32.95 27.30 -8.74
C ILE A 110 32.15 27.92 -7.60
N LEU A 111 31.17 27.22 -7.03
CA LEU A 111 30.26 27.79 -6.01
C LEU A 111 30.94 28.17 -4.69
N SER A 112 32.09 27.55 -4.39
CA SER A 112 32.83 27.73 -3.13
C SER A 112 33.29 29.18 -2.92
N GLY A 113 33.42 29.58 -1.65
CA GLY A 113 33.87 30.93 -1.25
C GLY A 113 32.86 32.06 -1.47
N SER A 114 31.64 31.79 -1.95
CA SER A 114 30.62 32.82 -2.14
C SER A 114 30.07 33.36 -0.81
N ASN A 115 29.89 34.68 -0.75
CA ASN A 115 29.19 35.37 0.34
C ASN A 115 27.72 35.68 0.03
N HIS A 116 27.22 35.27 -1.13
CA HIS A 116 25.82 35.45 -1.52
C HIS A 116 25.02 34.15 -1.32
N TRP A 117 23.77 34.27 -0.86
CA TRP A 117 22.90 33.14 -0.55
C TRP A 117 22.67 32.21 -1.74
N LEU A 118 22.60 32.74 -2.97
CA LEU A 118 22.28 31.96 -4.18
C LEU A 118 23.32 30.85 -4.46
N PRO A 119 24.63 31.14 -4.64
CA PRO A 119 25.63 30.08 -4.79
C PRO A 119 25.74 29.17 -3.57
N VAL A 120 25.61 29.72 -2.35
CA VAL A 120 25.71 28.93 -1.11
C VAL A 120 24.59 27.91 -0.99
N LEU A 121 23.34 28.34 -1.17
CA LEU A 121 22.18 27.46 -1.11
C LEU A 121 22.25 26.38 -2.20
N THR A 122 22.68 26.76 -3.41
CA THR A 122 22.92 25.83 -4.53
C THR A 122 23.94 24.76 -4.13
N LEU A 123 25.11 25.17 -3.62
CA LEU A 123 26.17 24.27 -3.19
C LEU A 123 25.70 23.33 -2.08
N VAL A 124 24.97 23.85 -1.10
CA VAL A 124 24.41 23.08 0.02
C VAL A 124 23.44 22.01 -0.48
N ILE A 125 22.55 22.35 -1.40
CA ILE A 125 21.56 21.41 -1.96
C ILE A 125 22.26 20.34 -2.80
N LEU A 126 23.19 20.72 -3.69
CA LEU A 126 23.93 19.75 -4.50
C LEU A 126 24.76 18.82 -3.62
N SER A 127 25.48 19.37 -2.63
CA SER A 127 26.24 18.57 -1.68
C SER A 127 25.37 17.56 -0.93
N ALA A 128 24.15 17.94 -0.53
CA ALA A 128 23.21 17.02 0.11
C ALA A 128 22.72 15.92 -0.86
N LYS A 129 22.49 16.23 -2.13
CA LYS A 129 22.11 15.25 -3.16
C LYS A 129 23.23 14.23 -3.45
N HIS A 130 24.49 14.65 -3.29
CA HIS A 130 25.69 13.81 -3.45
C HIS A 130 26.15 13.15 -2.14
N ASN A 131 25.26 12.99 -1.14
CA ASN A 131 25.56 12.37 0.16
C ASN A 131 26.76 13.00 0.90
N GLN A 132 26.96 14.32 0.73
CA GLN A 132 27.98 15.11 1.43
C GLN A 132 27.32 16.00 2.51
N GLU A 133 26.41 15.46 3.31
CA GLU A 133 25.60 16.23 4.27
C GLU A 133 26.45 16.92 5.35
N GLN A 134 27.52 16.28 5.82
CA GLN A 134 28.42 16.90 6.80
C GLN A 134 29.14 18.13 6.21
N TYR A 135 29.55 18.06 4.95
CA TYR A 135 30.19 19.17 4.25
C TYR A 135 29.19 20.31 4.02
N ALA A 136 28.00 19.98 3.51
CA ALA A 136 26.90 20.92 3.33
C ALA A 136 26.56 21.66 4.63
N LEU A 137 26.50 20.94 5.76
CA LEU A 137 26.22 21.50 7.07
C LEU A 137 27.29 22.51 7.49
N ARG A 138 28.58 22.16 7.35
CA ARG A 138 29.69 23.07 7.71
C ARG A 138 29.67 24.36 6.89
N ILE A 139 29.40 24.28 5.58
CA ILE A 139 29.26 25.46 4.72
C ILE A 139 28.14 26.35 5.23
N LEU A 140 26.97 25.74 5.48
CA LEU A 140 25.78 26.47 5.88
C LEU A 140 25.94 27.12 7.27
N GLU A 141 26.52 26.41 8.23
CA GLU A 141 26.86 26.94 9.55
C GLU A 141 27.80 28.16 9.44
N LYS A 142 28.88 28.05 8.65
CA LYS A 142 29.81 29.15 8.42
C LYS A 142 29.12 30.36 7.79
N TYR A 143 28.28 30.12 6.77
CA TYR A 143 27.57 31.18 6.08
C TYR A 143 26.55 31.90 6.99
N LEU A 144 25.73 31.14 7.72
CA LEU A 144 24.72 31.69 8.62
C LEU A 144 25.35 32.45 9.79
N LYS A 145 26.47 31.97 10.35
CA LYS A 145 27.20 32.68 11.41
C LYS A 145 27.56 34.11 11.02
N VAL A 146 27.90 34.34 9.75
CA VAL A 146 28.31 35.67 9.24
C VAL A 146 27.11 36.49 8.76
N ASN A 147 26.14 35.85 8.11
CA ASN A 147 25.10 36.56 7.34
C ASN A 147 23.71 36.59 8.00
N TRP A 148 23.55 35.99 9.18
CA TRP A 148 22.24 35.85 9.84
C TRP A 148 21.48 37.18 10.00
N ASN A 149 22.13 38.19 10.58
CA ASN A 149 21.49 39.48 10.85
C ASN A 149 21.07 40.21 9.56
N LEU A 150 21.90 40.12 8.52
CA LEU A 150 21.62 40.71 7.21
C LEU A 150 20.41 40.04 6.54
N LEU A 151 20.36 38.71 6.57
CA LEU A 151 19.24 37.94 6.00
C LEU A 151 17.94 38.19 6.78
N LYS A 152 18.01 38.16 8.11
CA LYS A 152 16.87 38.33 9.02
C LYS A 152 16.21 39.70 8.87
N ASN A 153 17.01 40.75 8.71
CA ASN A 153 16.51 42.13 8.64
C ASN A 153 16.17 42.58 7.20
N SER A 154 16.40 41.73 6.20
CA SER A 154 16.12 42.07 4.81
C SER A 154 14.62 42.27 4.56
N LYS A 155 14.29 43.34 3.80
CA LYS A 155 12.92 43.59 3.30
C LYS A 155 12.69 42.97 1.92
N GLN A 156 13.73 42.50 1.24
CA GLN A 156 13.62 41.91 -0.10
C GLN A 156 12.96 40.53 -0.05
N ARG A 157 11.92 40.34 -0.85
CA ARG A 157 11.15 39.08 -0.96
C ARG A 157 12.05 37.88 -1.28
N THR A 158 12.98 38.05 -2.19
CA THR A 158 13.93 37.03 -2.67
C THR A 158 14.86 36.56 -1.55
N THR A 159 15.46 37.50 -0.82
CA THR A 159 16.30 37.24 0.36
C THR A 159 15.51 36.58 1.51
N ARG A 160 14.25 36.96 1.72
CA ARG A 160 13.38 36.32 2.72
C ARG A 160 13.02 34.88 2.36
N SER A 161 12.68 34.61 1.10
CA SER A 161 12.47 33.22 0.63
C SER A 161 13.77 32.41 0.78
N ALA A 162 14.92 32.96 0.41
CA ALA A 162 16.21 32.32 0.61
C ALA A 162 16.47 31.96 2.08
N LEU A 163 16.11 32.85 3.02
CA LEU A 163 16.23 32.56 4.46
C LEU A 163 15.38 31.36 4.89
N ILE A 164 14.16 31.21 4.36
CA ILE A 164 13.31 30.03 4.64
C ILE A 164 13.98 28.75 4.14
N HIS A 165 14.50 28.75 2.91
CA HIS A 165 15.16 27.58 2.32
C HIS A 165 16.50 27.25 3.01
N LEU A 166 17.29 28.26 3.39
CA LEU A 166 18.51 28.07 4.19
C LEU A 166 18.19 27.50 5.58
N GLY A 167 17.16 28.03 6.24
CA GLY A 167 16.69 27.51 7.53
C GLY A 167 16.22 26.07 7.41
N TYR A 168 15.41 25.75 6.40
CA TYR A 168 14.97 24.40 6.09
C TYR A 168 16.15 23.44 5.90
N MET A 169 17.11 23.80 5.04
CA MET A 169 18.29 22.97 4.79
C MET A 169 19.15 22.79 6.04
N TYR A 170 19.28 23.83 6.86
CA TYR A 170 20.00 23.74 8.13
C TYR A 170 19.37 22.71 9.07
N GLY A 171 18.04 22.77 9.23
CA GLY A 171 17.28 21.79 9.98
C GLY A 171 17.43 20.37 9.44
N TRP A 172 17.21 20.22 8.14
CA TRP A 172 17.29 18.93 7.45
C TRP A 172 18.66 18.27 7.63
N LEU A 173 19.74 19.01 7.40
CA LEU A 173 21.11 18.51 7.51
C LEU A 173 21.47 18.10 8.94
N ARG A 174 21.01 18.85 9.94
CA ARG A 174 21.25 18.53 11.35
C ARG A 174 20.55 17.24 11.76
N ILE A 175 19.30 17.05 11.32
CA ILE A 175 18.56 15.81 11.57
C ILE A 175 19.25 14.63 10.86
N LYS A 176 19.64 14.82 9.60
CA LYS A 176 20.27 13.78 8.77
C LYS A 176 21.65 13.36 9.27
N THR A 177 22.42 14.29 9.84
CA THR A 177 23.77 14.03 10.37
C THR A 177 23.80 13.58 11.84
N GLY A 178 22.64 13.36 12.46
CA GLY A 178 22.55 12.95 13.88
C GLY A 178 22.93 14.06 14.87
N ARG A 179 23.08 15.30 14.42
CA ARG A 179 23.47 16.46 15.25
C ARG A 179 22.22 17.13 15.84
N TYR A 180 21.52 16.38 16.69
CA TYR A 180 20.40 16.85 17.49
C TYR A 180 20.95 17.59 18.71
N ILE A 181 20.90 18.93 18.74
CA ILE A 181 21.53 19.70 19.82
C ILE A 181 20.52 20.10 20.91
N GLY A 182 21.00 20.06 22.15
CA GLY A 182 20.32 20.42 23.38
C GLY A 182 19.93 21.89 23.54
N ASN A 183 19.59 22.23 24.78
CA ASN A 183 18.57 23.18 25.26
C ASN A 183 18.52 24.62 24.69
N SER A 184 19.52 25.09 23.94
CA SER A 184 19.62 26.49 23.51
C SER A 184 19.78 26.68 22.00
N ASP A 185 19.93 25.62 21.21
CA ASP A 185 20.48 25.80 19.87
C ASP A 185 19.43 26.20 18.84
N LEU A 186 19.66 27.39 18.27
CA LEU A 186 19.30 28.02 16.99
C LEU A 186 18.47 27.24 15.94
N LEU A 187 18.34 25.91 15.97
CA LEU A 187 17.46 25.16 15.07
C LEU A 187 15.98 25.54 15.25
N TRP A 188 15.52 25.67 16.51
CA TRP A 188 14.13 26.03 16.83
C TRP A 188 13.81 27.47 16.46
N GLU A 189 14.70 28.42 16.80
CA GLU A 189 14.54 29.80 16.38
C GLU A 189 14.68 29.92 14.85
N ASN A 190 15.55 29.16 14.19
CA ASN A 190 15.80 29.32 12.74
C ASN A 190 14.91 28.45 11.85
N LEU A 191 14.13 27.51 12.37
CA LEU A 191 13.09 26.78 11.60
C LEU A 191 11.70 27.33 11.90
N LYS A 192 11.38 27.61 13.18
CA LYS A 192 10.10 28.20 13.55
C LYS A 192 10.05 29.70 13.27
N ARG A 193 11.16 30.46 13.36
CA ARG A 193 11.11 31.87 12.94
C ARG A 193 10.91 32.03 11.46
N PRO A 194 11.50 31.30 10.51
CA PRO A 194 11.10 31.48 9.11
C PRO A 194 9.63 31.14 8.86
N ILE A 195 9.04 30.19 9.61
CA ILE A 195 7.58 29.97 9.65
C ILE A 195 6.85 31.18 10.26
N GLY A 196 7.36 31.81 11.33
CA GLY A 196 6.78 33.00 11.96
C GLY A 196 7.05 34.34 11.23
N VAL A 197 8.20 34.50 10.58
CA VAL A 197 8.64 35.60 9.71
C VAL A 197 7.94 35.48 8.36
N SER A 198 7.46 34.28 8.02
CA SER A 198 6.49 34.09 6.97
C SER A 198 5.13 34.73 7.28
N LEU A 199 4.89 35.38 8.42
CA LEU A 199 3.73 36.28 8.60
C LEU A 199 3.55 37.32 7.46
N PHE A 200 4.56 37.56 6.62
CA PHE A 200 4.48 38.40 5.41
C PHE A 200 4.17 37.66 4.08
N PHE A 201 4.16 36.31 4.04
CA PHE A 201 3.77 35.49 2.87
C PHE A 201 2.69 34.44 3.18
N ILE A 202 2.57 34.10 4.45
CA ILE A 202 1.70 33.18 5.14
C ILE A 202 1.04 34.06 6.20
N GLU A 203 0.04 34.86 5.80
CA GLU A 203 -0.51 36.00 6.58
C GLU A 203 -1.09 35.64 7.96
N ARG A 204 -1.11 34.36 8.33
CA ARG A 204 -1.47 33.80 9.65
C ARG A 204 -0.63 32.53 9.82
N PRO A 205 -0.59 31.82 10.96
CA PRO A 205 -0.30 30.38 10.92
C PRO A 205 -1.37 29.72 10.03
N THR A 206 -1.20 29.78 8.72
CA THR A 206 -2.22 29.34 7.78
C THR A 206 -2.13 27.84 7.74
N THR A 207 -3.20 27.25 8.22
CA THR A 207 -3.59 25.84 8.18
C THR A 207 -3.52 25.21 6.78
N ARG A 208 -3.46 26.01 5.70
CA ARG A 208 -3.41 25.51 4.31
C ARG A 208 -2.00 25.07 3.90
N ASN A 209 -1.92 24.02 3.08
CA ASN A 209 -0.70 23.62 2.36
C ASN A 209 -0.23 24.79 1.49
N GLN A 210 0.66 25.62 2.01
CA GLN A 210 1.14 26.79 1.28
C GLN A 210 2.46 26.45 0.61
N SER A 211 2.48 26.70 -0.70
CA SER A 211 3.71 26.67 -1.47
C SER A 211 4.61 27.80 -0.99
N ILE A 212 5.77 27.44 -0.47
CA ILE A 212 6.86 28.38 -0.24
C ILE A 212 7.48 28.65 -1.62
N PRO A 213 7.51 29.91 -2.07
CA PRO A 213 8.04 30.24 -3.39
C PRO A 213 9.52 29.86 -3.43
N LYS A 214 9.95 29.20 -4.53
CA LYS A 214 11.37 28.96 -4.80
C LYS A 214 12.15 30.27 -4.62
N PRO A 215 13.35 30.26 -4.01
CA PRO A 215 14.17 31.46 -3.95
C PRO A 215 14.42 31.95 -5.38
N GLY A 216 14.05 33.21 -5.65
CA GLY A 216 14.10 33.78 -6.99
C GLY A 216 12.80 33.78 -7.81
N GLY A 217 11.71 33.22 -7.27
CA GLY A 217 10.34 33.51 -7.76
C GLY A 217 9.89 32.80 -9.04
N CYS A 218 10.66 31.86 -9.57
CA CYS A 218 10.26 31.12 -10.78
C CYS A 218 9.11 30.13 -10.51
N SER A 219 8.16 30.07 -11.44
CA SER A 219 7.12 29.04 -11.47
C SER A 219 7.74 27.68 -11.78
N GLY A 220 7.23 26.62 -11.14
CA GLY A 220 7.71 25.26 -11.35
C GLY A 220 6.99 24.24 -10.47
N ALA A 221 7.16 22.96 -10.80
CA ALA A 221 6.55 21.83 -10.11
C ALA A 221 7.12 21.62 -8.69
N ASP A 222 8.43 21.78 -8.49
CA ASP A 222 9.05 21.53 -7.18
C ASP A 222 8.81 22.69 -6.22
N LYS A 223 8.01 22.46 -5.19
CA LYS A 223 7.70 23.49 -4.19
C LYS A 223 8.03 22.94 -2.82
N LEU A 224 8.79 23.72 -2.04
CA LEU A 224 8.86 23.48 -0.61
C LEU A 224 7.50 23.88 -0.04
N THR A 225 6.90 23.05 0.81
CA THR A 225 5.59 23.34 1.41
C THR A 225 5.74 23.66 2.88
N SER A 226 4.78 24.40 3.44
CA SER A 226 4.67 24.54 4.89
C SER A 226 4.62 23.19 5.60
N TYR A 227 4.01 22.17 4.98
CA TYR A 227 3.96 20.80 5.50
C TYR A 227 5.33 20.13 5.58
N ALA A 228 6.23 20.35 4.60
CA ALA A 228 7.61 19.85 4.69
C ALA A 228 8.36 20.46 5.89
N LEU A 229 8.10 21.75 6.21
CA LEU A 229 8.68 22.39 7.39
C LEU A 229 8.16 21.76 8.69
N TYR A 230 6.84 21.66 8.84
CA TYR A 230 6.24 21.05 10.04
C TYR A 230 6.60 19.58 10.20
N ASN A 231 6.68 18.83 9.10
CA ASN A 231 7.13 17.45 9.10
C ASN A 231 8.52 17.33 9.72
N ASN A 232 9.48 18.12 9.24
CA ASN A 232 10.85 18.05 9.72
C ASN A 232 10.97 18.56 11.16
N LEU A 233 10.11 19.48 11.61
CA LEU A 233 10.02 19.86 13.03
C LEU A 233 9.56 18.68 13.90
N ILE A 234 8.50 17.98 13.50
CA ILE A 234 8.01 16.79 14.21
C ILE A 234 9.12 15.73 14.28
N VAL A 235 9.75 15.42 13.14
CA VAL A 235 10.84 14.44 13.06
C VAL A 235 12.03 14.87 13.94
N ALA A 236 12.43 16.14 13.90
CA ALA A 236 13.54 16.65 14.71
C ALA A 236 13.30 16.42 16.20
N TYR A 237 12.10 16.74 16.68
CA TYR A 237 11.75 16.54 18.09
C TYR A 237 11.73 15.05 18.45
N MET A 238 11.07 14.21 17.65
CA MET A 238 10.98 12.78 17.94
C MET A 238 12.34 12.07 17.90
N LYS A 239 13.30 12.58 17.11
CA LYS A 239 14.69 12.11 17.08
C LYS A 239 15.56 12.72 18.19
N SER A 240 15.14 13.82 18.80
CA SER A 240 15.89 14.56 19.83
C SER A 240 15.30 14.35 21.22
N LYS A 241 15.31 13.11 21.72
CA LYS A 241 14.69 12.73 23.01
C LYS A 241 15.23 13.50 24.24
N ASN A 242 16.39 14.14 24.11
CA ASN A 242 17.04 14.86 25.21
C ASN A 242 16.70 16.35 25.25
N PHE A 243 15.81 16.84 24.37
CA PHE A 243 15.42 18.25 24.36
C PHE A 243 14.75 18.62 25.69
N LYS A 244 15.20 19.71 26.32
CA LYS A 244 14.53 20.34 27.46
C LYS A 244 14.28 21.81 27.16
N ALA A 245 13.15 22.31 27.66
CA ALA A 245 12.82 23.73 27.61
C ALA A 245 12.48 24.25 29.01
N THR A 246 12.68 25.55 29.21
CA THR A 246 12.25 26.24 30.43
C THR A 246 10.73 26.21 30.55
N ARG A 247 10.20 26.19 31.79
CA ARG A 247 8.76 26.30 32.07
C ARG A 247 8.09 27.50 31.37
N GLN A 248 8.77 28.65 31.30
CA GLN A 248 8.25 29.83 30.59
C GLN A 248 8.01 29.54 29.10
N ARG A 249 9.02 28.99 28.39
CA ARG A 249 8.90 28.58 26.99
C ARG A 249 7.80 27.53 26.77
N ARG A 250 7.67 26.57 27.69
CA ARG A 250 6.58 25.57 27.66
C ARG A 250 5.22 26.24 27.75
N ASN A 251 5.04 27.13 28.73
CA ASN A 251 3.79 27.87 28.92
C ASN A 251 3.45 28.72 27.68
N THR A 252 4.44 29.35 27.04
CA THR A 252 4.25 30.06 25.78
C THR A 252 3.84 29.11 24.64
N GLU A 253 4.51 27.98 24.49
CA GLU A 253 4.20 26.98 23.46
C GLU A 253 2.81 26.38 23.65
N CYS A 254 2.39 26.16 24.89
CA CYS A 254 1.09 25.60 25.27
C CYS A 254 -0.04 26.63 25.30
N ARG A 255 0.27 27.93 25.22
CA ARG A 255 -0.74 28.99 25.24
C ARG A 255 -1.58 28.91 23.95
N ARG A 256 -2.90 28.95 24.11
CA ARG A 256 -3.88 28.96 23.02
C ARG A 256 -4.95 30.01 23.31
N SER A 257 -5.51 30.63 22.25
CA SER A 257 -6.55 31.66 22.37
C SER A 257 -7.79 31.09 23.09
N ALA A 258 -8.50 31.93 23.85
CA ALA A 258 -9.75 31.54 24.52
C ALA A 258 -10.85 31.18 23.51
N THR A 259 -10.92 31.87 22.37
CA THR A 259 -11.81 31.56 21.24
C THR A 259 -11.56 30.19 20.61
N TRP A 260 -10.46 29.55 20.97
CA TRP A 260 -10.13 28.20 20.54
C TRP A 260 -10.82 27.13 21.41
N ARG A 261 -11.59 27.51 22.44
CA ARG A 261 -12.26 26.61 23.39
C ARG A 261 -13.72 26.29 23.06
N GLU A 262 -14.38 27.02 22.15
CA GLU A 262 -15.85 27.11 22.16
C GLU A 262 -16.61 25.94 21.51
N SER A 263 -15.97 25.02 20.78
CA SER A 263 -16.62 23.79 20.29
C SER A 263 -15.60 22.74 19.85
N GLN A 264 -14.94 22.03 20.77
CA GLN A 264 -13.93 21.04 20.38
C GLN A 264 -14.07 19.77 21.22
N THR A 265 -14.61 18.71 20.61
CA THR A 265 -14.71 17.38 21.21
C THR A 265 -13.41 16.59 21.01
N PHE A 266 -13.27 15.44 21.68
CA PHE A 266 -12.11 14.57 21.53
C PHE A 266 -11.91 14.10 20.08
N GLU A 267 -12.99 13.89 19.34
CA GLU A 267 -13.01 13.42 17.95
C GLU A 267 -12.41 14.44 16.99
N GLU A 268 -12.76 15.72 17.17
CA GLU A 268 -12.32 16.79 16.27
C GLU A 268 -10.84 17.10 16.47
N LYS A 269 -10.40 17.20 17.74
CA LYS A 269 -9.05 17.68 18.10
C LYS A 269 -8.41 16.87 19.22
N PRO A 270 -8.15 15.57 19.00
CA PRO A 270 -7.59 14.71 20.05
C PRO A 270 -6.23 15.20 20.54
N LEU A 271 -5.36 15.69 19.64
CA LEU A 271 -4.04 16.20 20.03
C LEU A 271 -4.09 17.44 20.94
N LEU A 272 -5.14 18.25 20.86
CA LEU A 272 -5.31 19.36 21.81
C LEU A 272 -5.56 18.83 23.22
N PHE A 273 -6.42 17.82 23.37
CA PHE A 273 -6.68 17.24 24.69
C PHE A 273 -5.45 16.59 25.28
N VAL A 274 -4.66 15.90 24.44
CA VAL A 274 -3.32 15.42 24.84
C VAL A 274 -2.49 16.60 25.35
N MET A 275 -2.33 17.68 24.58
CA MET A 275 -1.57 18.86 25.02
C MET A 275 -2.07 19.46 26.34
N LYS A 276 -3.39 19.62 26.53
CA LYS A 276 -3.97 20.16 27.77
C LYS A 276 -3.56 19.33 28.99
N LYS A 277 -3.44 18.01 28.82
CA LYS A 277 -2.95 17.11 29.86
C LYS A 277 -1.44 17.23 30.07
N LEU A 278 -0.66 17.32 29.00
CA LEU A 278 0.81 17.29 29.09
C LEU A 278 1.41 18.62 29.57
N CYS A 279 0.89 19.74 29.10
CA CYS A 279 1.43 21.07 29.37
C CYS A 279 1.61 21.43 30.86
N PRO A 280 0.67 21.12 31.77
CA PRO A 280 0.84 21.42 33.20
C PRO A 280 1.75 20.41 33.94
N SER A 281 2.03 19.25 33.36
CA SER A 281 2.83 18.22 34.04
C SER A 281 4.33 18.56 33.98
N ASN A 282 5.03 18.21 35.06
CA ASN A 282 6.48 18.39 35.19
C ASN A 282 7.27 17.12 34.83
N ASP A 283 6.58 15.99 34.63
CA ASP A 283 7.16 14.67 34.47
C ASP A 283 6.99 14.15 33.04
N ILE A 284 7.23 15.02 32.06
CA ILE A 284 7.05 14.70 30.64
C ILE A 284 8.26 15.15 29.83
N ASP A 285 8.58 14.30 28.87
CA ASP A 285 9.49 14.56 27.78
C ASP A 285 9.08 15.79 26.94
N GLU A 286 9.82 16.89 27.11
CA GLU A 286 9.57 18.15 26.40
C GLU A 286 9.58 17.95 24.88
N TYR A 287 10.41 17.07 24.32
CA TYR A 287 10.38 16.81 22.87
C TYR A 287 8.99 16.38 22.38
N SER A 288 8.25 15.58 23.16
CA SER A 288 6.92 15.08 22.82
C SER A 288 5.91 16.22 22.79
N ILE A 289 5.91 17.12 23.78
CA ILE A 289 5.01 18.29 23.83
C ILE A 289 5.20 19.16 22.58
N TRP A 290 6.44 19.35 22.13
CA TRP A 290 6.73 20.20 20.96
C TRP A 290 6.35 19.51 19.66
N ALA A 291 6.63 18.21 19.51
CA ALA A 291 6.16 17.43 18.36
C ALA A 291 4.63 17.50 18.25
N ILE A 292 3.92 17.32 19.36
CA ILE A 292 2.46 17.38 19.43
C ILE A 292 1.96 18.80 19.13
N SER A 293 2.59 19.86 19.64
CA SER A 293 2.19 21.24 19.34
C SER A 293 2.31 21.60 17.85
N ASN A 294 3.37 21.11 17.20
CA ASN A 294 3.56 21.28 15.76
C ASN A 294 2.55 20.46 14.95
N ALA A 295 2.28 19.22 15.35
CA ALA A 295 1.27 18.37 14.74
C ALA A 295 -0.14 18.94 14.91
N GLU A 296 -0.50 19.35 16.12
CA GLU A 296 -1.78 20.01 16.44
C GLU A 296 -2.00 21.23 15.55
N SER A 297 -0.97 22.05 15.35
CA SER A 297 -1.06 23.23 14.47
C SER A 297 -1.44 22.89 13.02
N LEU A 298 -1.18 21.67 12.55
CA LEU A 298 -1.64 21.16 11.25
C LEU A 298 -3.11 20.72 11.27
N PHE A 299 -3.62 20.23 12.41
CA PHE A 299 -4.99 19.73 12.57
C PHE A 299 -6.04 20.80 12.91
N LYS A 300 -5.65 22.08 13.03
CA LYS A 300 -6.51 23.19 13.46
C LYS A 300 -7.84 23.36 12.71
N GLN A 301 -7.99 22.83 11.49
CA GLN A 301 -9.15 23.03 10.60
C GLN A 301 -9.57 21.75 9.83
N GLU A 302 -9.57 20.57 10.45
CA GLU A 302 -10.05 19.31 9.81
C GLU A 302 -9.22 18.77 8.63
N LEU A 303 -7.97 19.17 8.48
CA LEU A 303 -7.23 18.83 7.28
C LEU A 303 -6.78 17.38 7.25
N LYS A 304 -7.16 16.74 6.15
CA LYS A 304 -6.61 15.51 5.58
C LYS A 304 -5.35 15.93 4.81
N PRO A 305 -4.13 15.85 5.39
CA PRO A 305 -2.94 16.33 4.71
C PRO A 305 -2.79 15.57 3.37
N PRO A 306 -2.52 16.27 2.24
CA PRO A 306 -2.36 15.66 0.93
C PRO A 306 -0.99 14.98 0.75
N ASP A 307 -0.17 14.93 1.81
CA ASP A 307 1.21 14.43 1.79
C ASP A 307 1.29 13.11 2.56
N SER A 308 1.56 12.01 1.86
CA SER A 308 1.70 10.67 2.45
C SER A 308 2.85 10.59 3.48
N LEU A 309 3.93 11.33 3.27
CA LEU A 309 5.08 11.34 4.19
C LEU A 309 4.67 11.95 5.53
N LEU A 310 4.01 13.11 5.48
CA LEU A 310 3.48 13.76 6.68
C LEU A 310 2.46 12.87 7.38
N ASN A 311 1.57 12.21 6.63
CA ASN A 311 0.57 11.30 7.20
C ASN A 311 1.22 10.15 7.98
N ILE A 312 2.26 9.51 7.43
CA ILE A 312 3.02 8.44 8.10
C ILE A 312 3.65 8.96 9.40
N ASN A 313 4.30 10.12 9.39
CA ASN A 313 4.93 10.66 10.59
C ASN A 313 3.92 11.08 11.66
N LEU A 314 2.75 11.59 11.26
CA LEU A 314 1.66 11.90 12.18
C LEU A 314 1.06 10.62 12.78
N MET A 315 0.98 9.52 12.02
CA MET A 315 0.58 8.23 12.56
C MET A 315 1.58 7.74 13.62
N LEU A 316 2.87 7.81 13.34
CA LEU A 316 3.90 7.40 14.31
C LEU A 316 3.86 8.24 15.58
N LEU A 317 3.61 9.54 15.46
CA LEU A 317 3.40 10.40 16.62
C LEU A 317 2.16 9.97 17.42
N ILE A 318 1.03 9.68 16.76
CA ILE A 318 -0.17 9.18 17.43
C ILE A 318 0.09 7.82 18.11
N ASP A 319 0.78 6.89 17.45
CA ASP A 319 1.12 5.59 18.00
C ASP A 319 1.98 5.75 19.27
N SER A 320 2.92 6.69 19.26
CA SER A 320 3.72 7.02 20.46
C SER A 320 2.88 7.57 21.62
N ILE A 321 1.80 8.31 21.33
CA ILE A 321 0.88 8.84 22.36
C ILE A 321 0.03 7.71 22.92
N ILE A 322 -0.50 6.84 22.06
CA ILE A 322 -1.33 5.68 22.46
C ILE A 322 -0.51 4.71 23.32
N GLN A 323 0.74 4.41 22.93
CA GLN A 323 1.62 3.49 23.65
C GLN A 323 1.93 3.91 25.09
N ARG A 324 1.85 5.20 25.41
CA ARG A 324 2.02 5.69 26.79
C ARG A 324 0.88 5.27 27.72
N GLY A 325 -0.28 4.91 27.19
CA GLY A 325 -1.40 4.35 27.95
C GLY A 325 -2.04 5.27 28.98
N ASP A 326 -1.72 6.57 28.96
CA ASP A 326 -2.18 7.51 29.97
C ASP A 326 -3.44 8.29 29.55
N GLN A 327 -4.05 7.99 28.41
CA GLN A 327 -5.21 8.71 27.89
C GLN A 327 -6.52 8.12 28.42
N THR A 328 -7.61 8.91 28.41
CA THR A 328 -8.95 8.36 28.66
C THR A 328 -9.38 7.48 27.49
N VAL A 329 -10.36 6.60 27.72
CA VAL A 329 -10.87 5.68 26.68
C VAL A 329 -11.39 6.44 25.46
N GLU A 330 -12.09 7.56 25.68
CA GLU A 330 -12.65 8.40 24.62
C GLU A 330 -11.54 9.03 23.76
N LEU A 331 -10.52 9.59 24.41
CA LEU A 331 -9.38 10.19 23.72
C LEU A 331 -8.56 9.14 22.97
N GLN A 332 -8.37 7.95 23.55
CA GLN A 332 -7.70 6.85 22.89
C GLN A 332 -8.46 6.39 21.63
N ASN A 333 -9.79 6.28 21.70
CA ASN A 333 -10.63 5.96 20.55
C ASN A 333 -10.53 7.03 19.45
N ALA A 334 -10.58 8.31 19.81
CA ALA A 334 -10.42 9.41 18.86
C ALA A 334 -9.02 9.40 18.19
N LEU A 335 -7.97 9.11 18.94
CA LEU A 335 -6.60 8.95 18.41
C LEU A 335 -6.52 7.78 17.43
N LEU A 336 -7.11 6.63 17.76
CA LEU A 336 -7.17 5.45 16.88
C LEU A 336 -7.92 5.74 15.57
N GLN A 337 -9.06 6.42 15.64
CA GLN A 337 -9.80 6.86 14.45
C GLN A 337 -8.95 7.80 13.58
N LYS A 338 -8.24 8.75 14.20
CA LYS A 338 -7.35 9.68 13.48
C LYS A 338 -6.18 8.96 12.82
N ARG A 339 -5.59 7.98 13.51
CA ARG A 339 -4.54 7.11 12.97
C ARG A 339 -5.02 6.35 11.73
N GLN A 340 -6.21 5.75 11.79
CA GLN A 340 -6.80 5.04 10.64
C GLN A 340 -7.09 5.98 9.46
N LEU A 341 -7.57 7.20 9.72
CA LEU A 341 -7.75 8.21 8.68
C LEU A 341 -6.44 8.54 7.98
N LEU A 342 -5.37 8.83 8.74
CA LEU A 342 -4.05 9.14 8.18
C LEU A 342 -3.48 7.97 7.37
N ARG A 343 -3.72 6.73 7.80
CA ARG A 343 -3.35 5.53 7.03
C ARG A 343 -4.02 5.54 5.65
N ARG A 344 -5.35 5.68 5.61
CA ARG A 344 -6.12 5.74 4.35
C ARG A 344 -5.64 6.88 3.45
N LEU A 345 -5.35 8.05 4.02
CA LEU A 345 -4.82 9.18 3.26
C LEU A 345 -3.43 8.93 2.70
N SER A 346 -2.56 8.21 3.42
CA SER A 346 -1.22 7.86 2.96
C SER A 346 -1.27 7.05 1.66
N PHE A 347 -2.18 6.08 1.57
CA PHE A 347 -2.42 5.31 0.35
C PHE A 347 -3.13 6.13 -0.73
N LYS A 348 -4.19 6.88 -0.38
CA LYS A 348 -4.93 7.71 -1.35
C LYS A 348 -4.04 8.73 -2.05
N ASN A 349 -3.11 9.36 -1.33
CA ASN A 349 -2.26 10.42 -1.85
C ASN A 349 -1.04 9.89 -2.62
N TRP A 350 -0.79 8.58 -2.60
CA TRP A 350 0.36 7.96 -3.28
C TRP A 350 0.40 8.31 -4.77
N GLY A 351 -0.73 8.20 -5.48
CA GLY A 351 -0.78 8.42 -6.94
C GLY A 351 -0.32 9.82 -7.38
N GLY A 352 -0.54 10.84 -6.54
CA GLY A 352 -0.16 12.23 -6.83
C GLY A 352 1.19 12.67 -6.22
N ALA A 353 1.91 11.78 -5.54
CA ALA A 353 3.16 12.12 -4.88
C ALA A 353 4.32 12.26 -5.90
N PRO A 354 5.21 13.27 -5.75
CA PRO A 354 6.41 13.38 -6.57
C PRO A 354 7.33 12.15 -6.43
N LYS A 355 8.13 11.87 -7.46
CA LYS A 355 9.01 10.69 -7.53
C LYS A 355 9.94 10.58 -6.31
N GLU A 356 10.49 11.69 -5.88
CA GLU A 356 11.39 11.79 -4.72
C GLU A 356 10.69 11.42 -3.42
N TYR A 357 9.43 11.82 -3.27
CA TYR A 357 8.60 11.46 -2.11
C TYR A 357 8.27 9.97 -2.12
N LYS A 358 7.88 9.43 -3.28
CA LYS A 358 7.55 8.01 -3.44
C LYS A 358 8.72 7.11 -3.00
N ARG A 359 9.95 7.44 -3.40
CA ARG A 359 11.17 6.74 -2.96
C ARG A 359 11.36 6.74 -1.44
N ILE A 360 11.02 7.83 -0.77
CA ILE A 360 11.18 7.95 0.69
C ILE A 360 10.13 7.13 1.44
N VAL A 361 8.88 7.10 0.94
CA VAL A 361 7.75 6.51 1.68
C VAL A 361 7.40 5.08 1.28
N ALA A 362 7.91 4.56 0.15
CA ALA A 362 7.54 3.25 -0.39
C ALA A 362 7.69 2.12 0.64
N SER A 363 8.86 1.98 1.26
CA SER A 363 9.12 0.99 2.31
C SER A 363 8.13 1.10 3.48
N SER A 364 7.78 2.32 3.90
CA SER A 364 6.84 2.54 5.00
C SER A 364 5.39 2.23 4.62
N LEU A 365 4.98 2.51 3.38
CA LEU A 365 3.64 2.14 2.90
C LEU A 365 3.46 0.63 2.82
N VAL A 366 4.47 -0.09 2.33
CA VAL A 366 4.50 -1.56 2.37
C VAL A 366 4.31 -2.05 3.81
N ARG A 367 5.11 -1.52 4.74
CA ARG A 367 5.04 -1.85 6.16
C ARG A 367 3.65 -1.57 6.77
N LEU A 368 2.95 -0.55 6.30
CA LEU A 368 1.58 -0.23 6.72
C LEU A 368 0.50 -1.15 6.11
N ALA A 369 0.83 -1.82 5.00
CA ALA A 369 -0.06 -2.72 4.27
C ALA A 369 0.18 -4.20 4.60
N ILE A 370 1.09 -4.54 5.53
CA ILE A 370 1.44 -5.95 5.87
C ILE A 370 0.20 -6.81 6.14
N ASN A 371 -0.75 -6.27 6.90
CA ASN A 371 -1.95 -7.02 7.28
C ASN A 371 -3.04 -6.99 6.20
N ASN A 372 -2.90 -6.15 5.18
CA ASN A 372 -3.82 -6.03 4.04
C ASN A 372 -3.01 -5.82 2.74
N PRO A 373 -2.34 -6.85 2.20
CA PRO A 373 -1.45 -6.70 1.04
C PRO A 373 -2.12 -6.15 -0.23
N SER A 374 -3.45 -6.31 -0.34
CA SER A 374 -4.25 -5.72 -1.43
C SER A 374 -4.22 -4.18 -1.45
N GLU A 375 -3.83 -3.52 -0.36
CA GLU A 375 -3.67 -2.07 -0.31
C GLU A 375 -2.31 -1.58 -0.86
N ILE A 376 -1.36 -2.49 -1.13
CA ILE A 376 -0.04 -2.14 -1.66
C ILE A 376 -0.21 -1.55 -3.07
N PRO A 377 0.20 -0.29 -3.31
CA PRO A 377 0.09 0.31 -4.65
C PRO A 377 0.83 -0.50 -5.71
N THR A 378 0.25 -0.61 -6.91
CA THR A 378 0.78 -1.45 -8.00
C THR A 378 2.14 -0.95 -8.51
N ASP A 379 2.37 0.35 -8.58
CA ASP A 379 3.62 0.96 -9.06
C ASP A 379 4.72 1.06 -7.99
N ILE A 380 4.49 0.55 -6.76
CA ILE A 380 5.42 0.73 -5.63
C ILE A 380 6.80 0.10 -5.88
N ASP A 381 6.85 -0.99 -6.64
CA ASP A 381 8.08 -1.76 -6.87
C ASP A 381 9.15 -0.94 -7.60
N SER A 382 8.72 0.01 -8.45
CA SER A 382 9.63 0.94 -9.15
C SER A 382 10.38 1.92 -8.22
N TYR A 383 10.04 1.91 -6.92
CA TYR A 383 10.63 2.75 -5.88
C TYR A 383 11.34 1.95 -4.79
N LEU A 384 11.35 0.63 -4.89
CA LEU A 384 11.99 -0.29 -3.96
C LEU A 384 13.33 -0.77 -4.51
N ASN A 385 14.20 -1.30 -3.65
CA ASN A 385 15.35 -2.06 -4.11
C ASN A 385 14.93 -3.46 -4.59
N GLU A 386 15.83 -4.17 -5.26
CA GLU A 386 15.54 -5.49 -5.84
C GLU A 386 15.03 -6.50 -4.79
N GLU A 387 15.69 -6.57 -3.64
CA GLU A 387 15.28 -7.48 -2.55
C GLU A 387 13.85 -7.17 -2.07
N GLN A 388 13.53 -5.90 -1.86
CA GLN A 388 12.22 -5.44 -1.41
C GLN A 388 11.14 -5.69 -2.45
N ALA A 389 11.42 -5.45 -3.73
CA ALA A 389 10.49 -5.72 -4.82
C ALA A 389 10.16 -7.23 -4.90
N GLN A 390 11.17 -8.10 -4.79
CA GLN A 390 10.98 -9.55 -4.74
C GLN A 390 10.11 -9.99 -3.55
N VAL A 391 10.27 -9.36 -2.38
CA VAL A 391 9.43 -9.64 -1.20
C VAL A 391 7.97 -9.28 -1.47
N ILE A 392 7.71 -8.15 -2.13
CA ILE A 392 6.35 -7.69 -2.44
C ILE A 392 5.69 -8.55 -3.49
N GLU A 393 6.41 -8.90 -4.55
CA GLU A 393 5.95 -9.84 -5.56
C GLU A 393 5.58 -11.18 -4.91
N ALA A 394 6.43 -11.68 -4.02
CA ALA A 394 6.13 -12.88 -3.24
C ALA A 394 4.82 -12.73 -2.47
N ILE A 395 4.64 -11.67 -1.69
CA ILE A 395 3.42 -11.44 -0.89
C ILE A 395 2.16 -11.31 -1.76
N ARG A 396 2.26 -10.66 -2.93
CA ARG A 396 1.14 -10.55 -3.86
C ARG A 396 0.74 -11.92 -4.40
N LEU A 397 1.73 -12.74 -4.76
CA LEU A 397 1.49 -14.11 -5.19
C LEU A 397 0.90 -14.97 -4.06
N THR A 398 1.42 -14.89 -2.84
CA THR A 398 0.86 -15.63 -1.70
C THR A 398 -0.57 -15.22 -1.39
N THR A 399 -0.89 -13.93 -1.51
CA THR A 399 -2.24 -13.39 -1.32
C THR A 399 -3.19 -13.87 -2.42
N ALA A 400 -2.78 -13.82 -3.70
CA ALA A 400 -3.58 -14.33 -4.81
C ALA A 400 -3.85 -15.84 -4.71
N ILE A 401 -2.86 -16.62 -4.23
CA ILE A 401 -3.03 -18.04 -3.94
C ILE A 401 -4.00 -18.26 -2.78
N ARG A 402 -3.91 -17.46 -1.71
CA ARG A 402 -4.79 -17.60 -0.54
C ARG A 402 -6.24 -17.21 -0.85
N ASP A 403 -6.44 -16.14 -1.59
CA ASP A 403 -7.75 -15.53 -1.81
C ASP A 403 -8.52 -16.21 -2.97
N GLY A 404 -7.93 -17.23 -3.61
CA GLY A 404 -8.63 -18.12 -4.55
C GLY A 404 -8.61 -17.68 -6.01
N ASP A 405 -8.00 -16.53 -6.33
CA ASP A 405 -7.97 -15.96 -7.69
C ASP A 405 -7.17 -16.82 -8.70
N SER A 406 -6.37 -17.81 -8.25
CA SER A 406 -5.42 -18.51 -9.13
C SER A 406 -5.13 -19.99 -8.78
N ILE A 407 -5.84 -20.58 -7.80
CA ILE A 407 -5.45 -21.90 -7.24
C ILE A 407 -5.54 -23.04 -8.26
N HIS A 408 -6.34 -22.92 -9.32
CA HIS A 408 -6.59 -24.04 -10.24
C HIS A 408 -5.47 -24.36 -11.24
N TRP A 409 -4.35 -23.61 -11.29
CA TRP A 409 -3.39 -23.75 -12.39
C TRP A 409 -1.90 -23.59 -12.05
N LEU A 410 -1.49 -23.03 -10.92
CA LEU A 410 -0.07 -22.79 -10.63
C LEU A 410 0.66 -24.09 -10.24
N ARG A 411 1.52 -24.60 -11.12
CA ARG A 411 2.41 -25.74 -10.82
C ARG A 411 3.46 -25.33 -9.80
N ARG A 412 3.92 -26.29 -8.99
CA ARG A 412 5.02 -26.08 -8.02
C ARG A 412 6.27 -25.45 -8.66
N ASP A 413 6.56 -25.82 -9.91
CA ASP A 413 7.70 -25.30 -10.67
C ASP A 413 7.50 -23.84 -11.11
N GLU A 414 6.25 -23.42 -11.36
CA GLU A 414 5.91 -22.02 -11.67
C GLU A 414 6.02 -21.14 -10.43
N ILE A 415 5.57 -21.65 -9.27
CA ILE A 415 5.77 -20.97 -7.97
C ILE A 415 7.26 -20.83 -7.66
N LYS A 416 8.08 -21.86 -7.94
CA LYS A 416 9.54 -21.79 -7.79
C LYS A 416 10.19 -20.81 -8.75
N ALA A 417 9.72 -20.74 -10.00
CA ALA A 417 10.22 -19.78 -10.97
C ALA A 417 9.94 -18.33 -10.56
N GLN A 418 8.80 -18.06 -9.91
CA GLN A 418 8.40 -16.72 -9.49
C GLN A 418 8.93 -16.31 -8.10
N LEU A 419 8.90 -17.20 -7.11
CA LEU A 419 9.39 -16.93 -5.75
C LEU A 419 10.90 -17.15 -5.58
N GLY A 420 11.56 -17.75 -6.58
CA GLY A 420 12.99 -18.06 -6.54
C GLY A 420 13.38 -18.90 -5.32
N THR A 421 14.44 -18.50 -4.63
CA THR A 421 14.95 -19.22 -3.44
C THR A 421 13.99 -19.19 -2.24
N ARG A 422 13.03 -18.26 -2.21
CA ARG A 422 12.03 -18.14 -1.13
C ARG A 422 10.89 -19.15 -1.27
N ALA A 423 10.71 -19.72 -2.45
CA ALA A 423 9.64 -20.67 -2.75
C ALA A 423 9.67 -21.91 -1.85
N ASP A 424 10.87 -22.45 -1.61
CA ASP A 424 11.03 -23.73 -0.92
C ASP A 424 10.69 -23.64 0.58
N GLU A 425 11.02 -22.51 1.24
CA GLU A 425 10.63 -22.27 2.63
C GLU A 425 9.12 -22.12 2.78
N TRP A 426 8.51 -21.35 1.87
CA TRP A 426 7.08 -21.08 1.89
C TRP A 426 6.24 -22.31 1.55
N LEU A 427 6.58 -23.03 0.48
CA LEU A 427 5.89 -24.27 0.07
C LEU A 427 5.97 -25.37 1.14
N LYS A 428 7.08 -25.45 1.91
CA LYS A 428 7.19 -26.39 3.04
C LYS A 428 6.30 -26.02 4.22
N ALA A 429 5.96 -24.73 4.36
CA ALA A 429 5.16 -24.23 5.47
C ALA A 429 3.65 -24.31 5.22
N ILE A 430 3.23 -24.40 3.96
CA ILE A 430 1.84 -24.67 3.61
C ILE A 430 1.56 -26.14 3.90
N LYS A 431 0.66 -26.40 4.85
CA LYS A 431 0.08 -27.72 4.99
C LYS A 431 -0.92 -27.92 3.87
N LEU A 432 -0.42 -28.40 2.73
CA LEU A 432 -1.27 -29.03 1.74
C LEU A 432 -1.77 -30.34 2.35
N PRO A 433 -3.06 -30.67 2.24
CA PRO A 433 -3.56 -31.98 2.65
C PRO A 433 -2.73 -33.08 1.95
N PRO A 434 -2.57 -34.25 2.58
CA PRO A 434 -1.85 -35.38 1.98
C PRO A 434 -2.41 -35.83 0.61
N GLU A 435 -3.59 -35.33 0.22
CA GLU A 435 -4.28 -35.70 -1.01
C GLU A 435 -4.66 -34.49 -1.87
N ILE A 436 -3.69 -33.64 -2.22
CA ILE A 436 -3.78 -32.92 -3.51
C ILE A 436 -3.27 -33.87 -4.60
N VAL A 437 -4.08 -34.90 -4.88
CA VAL A 437 -4.06 -35.63 -6.15
C VAL A 437 -5.03 -34.90 -7.09
N ILE A 438 -4.79 -33.61 -7.36
CA ILE A 438 -5.56 -32.87 -8.36
C ILE A 438 -4.70 -32.75 -9.61
N VAL A 439 -4.61 -33.84 -10.40
CA VAL A 439 -4.76 -33.92 -11.88
C VAL A 439 -4.84 -35.41 -12.32
N LYS A 440 -5.63 -36.26 -11.65
CA LYS A 440 -5.99 -37.58 -12.23
C LYS A 440 -7.49 -37.86 -12.28
N LEU A 441 -8.31 -37.10 -11.57
CA LEU A 441 -9.76 -37.28 -11.59
C LEU A 441 -10.47 -36.67 -12.81
N TRP A 442 -9.88 -35.66 -13.48
CA TRP A 442 -10.46 -35.11 -14.71
C TRP A 442 -10.16 -35.94 -15.97
N ASN A 443 -9.11 -36.76 -15.96
CA ASN A 443 -8.89 -37.76 -17.01
C ASN A 443 -9.71 -39.05 -16.78
N GLY A 444 -10.21 -39.30 -15.57
CA GLY A 444 -11.09 -40.45 -15.30
C GLY A 444 -12.54 -40.23 -15.77
N LEU A 445 -12.99 -38.98 -15.93
CA LEU A 445 -14.33 -38.66 -16.43
C LEU A 445 -14.46 -38.79 -17.96
N SER A 446 -13.36 -38.85 -18.72
CA SER A 446 -13.42 -39.22 -20.14
C SER A 446 -13.76 -40.69 -20.36
N ASP A 447 -13.46 -41.56 -19.39
CA ASP A 447 -13.70 -43.00 -19.50
C ASP A 447 -15.19 -43.36 -19.31
N TYR A 448 -15.95 -42.50 -18.62
CA TYR A 448 -17.40 -42.67 -18.45
C TYR A 448 -18.24 -42.16 -19.63
N LYS A 449 -17.66 -41.37 -20.55
CA LYS A 449 -18.35 -40.99 -21.80
C LYS A 449 -18.69 -42.22 -22.65
N TRP A 450 -17.81 -43.21 -22.69
CA TRP A 450 -18.07 -44.46 -23.41
C TRP A 450 -19.17 -45.29 -22.74
N ILE A 451 -19.22 -45.35 -21.41
CA ILE A 451 -20.26 -46.08 -20.67
C ILE A 451 -21.64 -45.43 -20.90
N MET A 452 -21.72 -44.09 -20.81
CA MET A 452 -22.98 -43.38 -21.10
C MET A 452 -23.39 -43.51 -22.57
N MET A 453 -22.44 -43.50 -23.51
CA MET A 453 -22.71 -43.75 -24.93
C MET A 453 -23.20 -45.18 -25.18
N ILE A 454 -22.63 -46.19 -24.52
CA ILE A 454 -23.07 -47.59 -24.61
C ILE A 454 -24.48 -47.74 -24.04
N ILE A 455 -24.78 -47.10 -22.89
CA ILE A 455 -26.13 -47.13 -22.30
C ILE A 455 -27.14 -46.42 -23.23
N SER A 456 -26.80 -45.25 -23.78
CA SER A 456 -27.67 -44.56 -24.74
C SER A 456 -27.89 -45.36 -26.02
N LEU A 457 -26.86 -46.03 -26.55
CA LEU A 457 -26.98 -46.92 -27.70
C LEU A 457 -27.83 -48.15 -27.38
N LEU A 458 -27.70 -48.74 -26.19
CA LEU A 458 -28.55 -49.85 -25.73
C LEU A 458 -30.01 -49.43 -25.60
N VAL A 459 -30.29 -48.24 -25.07
CA VAL A 459 -31.65 -47.69 -24.96
C VAL A 459 -32.25 -47.42 -26.35
N ILE A 460 -31.48 -46.83 -27.28
CA ILE A 460 -31.92 -46.61 -28.67
C ILE A 460 -32.17 -47.95 -29.37
N PHE A 461 -31.30 -48.94 -29.17
CA PHE A 461 -31.42 -50.26 -29.78
C PHE A 461 -32.65 -51.02 -29.26
N LEU A 462 -32.87 -51.02 -27.93
CA LEU A 462 -34.04 -51.64 -27.31
C LEU A 462 -35.35 -50.93 -27.70
N TRP A 463 -35.33 -49.60 -27.83
CA TRP A 463 -36.47 -48.82 -28.32
C TRP A 463 -36.77 -49.09 -29.80
N GLY A 464 -35.73 -49.20 -30.64
CA GLY A 464 -35.85 -49.59 -32.04
C GLY A 464 -36.41 -51.00 -32.21
N TYR A 465 -35.96 -51.96 -31.39
CA TYR A 465 -36.43 -53.35 -31.41
C TYR A 465 -37.91 -53.46 -30.98
N SER A 466 -38.34 -52.68 -29.98
CA SER A 466 -39.75 -52.55 -29.57
C SER A 466 -40.64 -52.00 -30.69
N ARG A 467 -40.11 -51.11 -31.53
CA ARG A 467 -40.83 -50.54 -32.68
C ARG A 467 -40.88 -51.50 -33.86
N ALA A 468 -39.80 -52.23 -34.14
CA ALA A 468 -39.73 -53.24 -35.18
C ALA A 468 -40.66 -54.45 -34.88
N GLY A 469 -40.76 -54.87 -33.62
CA GLY A 469 -41.73 -55.87 -33.17
C GLY A 469 -43.18 -55.45 -33.43
N ARG A 470 -43.52 -54.19 -33.08
CA ARG A 470 -44.86 -53.62 -33.34
C ARG A 470 -45.17 -53.40 -34.82
N ALA A 471 -44.15 -53.15 -35.66
CA ALA A 471 -44.32 -53.06 -37.11
C ALA A 471 -44.56 -54.43 -37.77
N LYS A 472 -43.97 -55.50 -37.22
CA LYS A 472 -44.19 -56.88 -37.69
C LYS A 472 -45.59 -57.39 -37.33
N GLU A 473 -46.08 -57.06 -36.13
CA GLU A 473 -47.46 -57.38 -35.71
C GLU A 473 -48.52 -56.60 -36.50
N ARG A 474 -48.27 -55.32 -36.85
CA ARG A 474 -49.18 -54.55 -37.72
C ARG A 474 -49.23 -55.07 -39.15
N LYS A 475 -48.13 -55.64 -39.68
CA LYS A 475 -48.12 -56.24 -41.03
C LYS A 475 -48.91 -57.56 -41.05
N ILE A 476 -48.85 -58.36 -39.98
CA ILE A 476 -49.61 -59.61 -39.83
C ILE A 476 -51.12 -59.32 -39.71
N LEU A 477 -51.51 -58.30 -38.95
CA LEU A 477 -52.92 -57.85 -38.82
C LEU A 477 -53.48 -57.22 -40.11
N PHE A 478 -52.66 -56.56 -40.94
CA PHE A 478 -53.12 -56.00 -42.22
C PHE A 478 -53.27 -57.07 -43.32
N THR A 479 -52.45 -58.12 -43.33
CA THR A 479 -52.60 -59.23 -44.31
C THR A 479 -53.67 -60.25 -43.94
N SER A 480 -54.12 -60.32 -42.68
CA SER A 480 -55.24 -61.18 -42.29
C SER A 480 -56.61 -60.52 -42.46
N PHE A 481 -56.69 -59.19 -42.60
CA PHE A 481 -57.97 -58.48 -42.81
C PHE A 481 -58.39 -58.45 -44.29
N TYR A 482 -57.44 -58.48 -45.24
CA TYR A 482 -57.73 -58.48 -46.68
C TYR A 482 -57.79 -59.87 -47.33
N LYS A 483 -57.60 -60.96 -46.56
CA LYS A 483 -57.73 -62.34 -47.07
C LYS A 483 -59.05 -63.02 -46.69
N THR A 484 -59.90 -62.35 -45.90
CA THR A 484 -61.21 -62.86 -45.47
C THR A 484 -62.40 -62.19 -46.18
N GLU A 485 -62.18 -61.14 -46.97
CA GLU A 485 -63.20 -60.53 -47.85
C GLU A 485 -63.12 -61.00 -49.31
N ALA A 486 -62.10 -61.79 -49.69
CA ALA A 486 -61.97 -62.36 -51.03
C ALA A 486 -62.56 -63.78 -51.18
N ASP A 487 -63.02 -64.41 -50.09
CA ASP A 487 -63.51 -65.81 -50.06
C ASP A 487 -64.97 -65.95 -49.58
N LYS A 488 -65.78 -64.89 -49.70
CA LYS A 488 -67.25 -64.92 -49.49
C LYS A 488 -68.06 -64.33 -50.64
N GLY A 489 -67.56 -64.48 -51.86
CA GLY A 489 -68.27 -64.19 -53.10
C GLY A 489 -68.33 -65.42 -54.00
N GLU A 490 -68.93 -66.52 -53.54
CA GLU A 490 -69.34 -67.63 -54.42
C GLU A 490 -70.47 -68.47 -53.79
N LYS A 491 -71.66 -67.86 -53.72
CA LYS A 491 -73.01 -68.37 -54.04
C LYS A 491 -74.10 -67.60 -53.30
#